data_AF-A0A2G9U884-F1
#
_entry.id   AF-A0A2G9U884-F1
#
_cell.length_a   1.000
_cell.length_b   1.000
_cell.length_c   1.000
_cell.angle_alpha   90.00
_cell.angle_beta   90.00
_cell.angle_gamma   90.00
#
_symmetry.space_group_name_H-M   'P 1'
#
loop_
_entity.id
_entity.type
_entity.pdbx_description
1 polymer ?
#
loop_
_entity_poly.entity_id
_entity_poly.type
_entity_poly.pdbx_seq_one_letter_code
_entity_poly.pdbx_strand_id
1 'polypeptide(L)'
;MNRNLYLVRIRDENGEVSQDKLDQIWPKLRVLARAQPSDKYTLVKGIIDSRVSEAREVVAVTGDGTNDGPALKKADVGFAMGIAGTDVAKEASDIILTDDNFTSIVKAVQMLWVNLIMDTLASLALATEMPTEELLKRKPYGRTSPLISRTMSKNILGHAVYQLIVLFTLIFYGEKLFDIPSGRWAPLHSPPSVHFTIVFNTFVLMTLFNEINARKIHGERNVFSGLFLNPIYYIIWIATFVSQILIVQFGGRWFSTAALNIEQWLWCMALGVGTLLWGQLVTSIPTGSLPQNMTIGSGEAPTNDPLMPDYEDPDTHEKRSGQILTRKNFVSSSRNTLFIHRQINIPDGNVVAHHASVSFTSESY
;
A
#
# COMPACT_ATOMS: atom_id res chain seq x y z
N MET A 1 7.82 -14.33 -49.22
CA MET A 1 7.39 -15.00 -47.97
C MET A 1 7.93 -14.17 -46.79
N ASN A 2 7.08 -13.35 -46.17
CA ASN A 2 7.45 -12.35 -45.16
C ASN A 2 7.96 -13.01 -43.86
N ARG A 3 9.27 -13.27 -43.74
CA ARG A 3 9.87 -13.68 -42.46
C ARG A 3 9.90 -12.48 -41.53
N ASN A 4 9.42 -12.66 -40.30
CA ASN A 4 9.48 -11.64 -39.25
C ASN A 4 10.96 -11.28 -38.99
N LEU A 5 11.33 -10.02 -39.27
CA LEU A 5 12.71 -9.52 -39.18
C LEU A 5 13.29 -9.68 -37.76
N TYR A 6 12.42 -9.70 -36.75
CA TYR A 6 12.79 -9.93 -35.35
C TYR A 6 13.43 -11.31 -35.13
N LEU A 7 12.77 -12.38 -35.57
CA LEU A 7 13.27 -13.75 -35.39
C LEU A 7 14.58 -14.01 -36.12
N VAL A 8 14.78 -13.38 -37.28
CA VAL A 8 16.03 -13.50 -38.04
C VAL A 8 17.19 -12.84 -37.29
N ARG A 9 16.94 -11.74 -36.58
CA ARG A 9 17.98 -10.99 -35.87
C ARG A 9 18.37 -11.59 -34.53
N ILE A 10 17.46 -12.32 -33.86
CA ILE A 10 17.74 -12.95 -32.56
C ILE A 10 18.21 -14.40 -32.67
N ARG A 11 18.18 -15.02 -33.85
CA ARG A 11 18.56 -16.43 -34.02
C ARG A 11 20.03 -16.60 -34.41
N ASP A 12 20.63 -17.68 -33.94
CA ASP A 12 21.96 -18.12 -34.35
C ASP A 12 21.94 -18.95 -35.63
N GLU A 13 23.11 -19.32 -36.13
CA GLU A 13 23.29 -20.11 -37.36
C GLU A 13 22.56 -21.46 -37.29
N ASN A 14 22.33 -21.96 -36.08
CA ASN A 14 21.58 -23.18 -35.77
C ASN A 14 20.06 -22.97 -35.69
N GLY A 15 19.57 -21.73 -35.84
CA GLY A 15 18.15 -21.40 -35.78
C GLY A 15 17.57 -21.27 -34.36
N GLU A 16 18.38 -21.44 -33.32
CA GLU A 16 18.01 -21.22 -31.92
C GLU A 16 18.10 -19.75 -31.52
N VAL A 17 17.35 -19.33 -30.49
CA VAL A 17 17.35 -17.95 -30.00
C VAL A 17 18.61 -17.69 -29.19
N SER A 18 19.40 -16.72 -29.63
CA SER A 18 20.62 -16.27 -29.00
C SER A 18 20.34 -15.13 -28.02
N GLN A 19 20.71 -15.33 -26.75
CA GLN A 19 20.52 -14.31 -25.73
C GLN A 19 21.37 -13.06 -26.03
N ASP A 20 22.61 -13.24 -26.47
CA ASP A 20 23.53 -12.13 -26.76
C ASP A 20 23.03 -11.20 -27.88
N LYS A 21 22.34 -11.77 -28.88
CA LYS A 21 21.72 -10.97 -29.95
C LYS A 21 20.46 -10.28 -29.49
N LEU A 22 19.67 -10.94 -28.65
CA LEU A 22 18.47 -10.36 -28.05
C LEU A 22 18.85 -9.17 -27.17
N ASP A 23 19.91 -9.30 -26.37
CA ASP A 23 20.51 -8.28 -25.50
C ASP A 23 20.95 -7.01 -26.25
N GLN A 24 21.39 -7.15 -27.51
CA GLN A 24 21.73 -5.99 -28.36
C GLN A 24 20.51 -5.26 -28.92
N ILE A 25 19.37 -5.95 -29.02
CA ILE A 25 18.18 -5.47 -29.75
C ILE A 25 17.13 -4.94 -28.78
N TRP A 26 16.84 -5.66 -27.69
CA TRP A 26 15.72 -5.35 -26.81
C TRP A 26 15.80 -3.94 -26.19
N PRO A 27 16.96 -3.36 -25.83
CA PRO A 27 17.01 -2.01 -25.24
C PRO A 27 16.53 -0.92 -26.22
N LYS A 28 16.73 -1.16 -27.52
CA LYS A 28 16.29 -0.26 -28.61
C LYS A 28 14.95 -0.69 -29.20
N LEU A 29 14.49 -1.91 -28.91
CA LEU A 29 13.24 -2.45 -29.40
C LEU A 29 12.11 -1.72 -28.71
N ARG A 30 11.61 -0.75 -29.45
CA ARG A 30 10.35 -0.13 -29.15
C ARG A 30 9.28 -1.04 -29.76
N VAL A 31 9.11 -1.04 -31.08
CA VAL A 31 7.95 -1.66 -31.77
C VAL A 31 8.20 -3.11 -32.15
N LEU A 32 7.30 -4.01 -31.76
CA LEU A 32 7.23 -5.36 -32.34
C LEU A 32 5.86 -5.56 -33.02
N ALA A 33 5.83 -5.39 -34.34
CA ALA A 33 4.62 -5.57 -35.14
C ALA A 33 4.53 -6.98 -35.72
N ARG A 34 3.30 -7.46 -35.96
CA ARG A 34 3.02 -8.79 -36.55
C ARG A 34 3.69 -9.95 -35.79
N ALA A 35 3.74 -9.83 -34.46
CA ALA A 35 4.30 -10.84 -33.57
C ALA A 35 3.39 -12.06 -33.46
N GLN A 36 3.98 -13.25 -33.50
CA GLN A 36 3.28 -14.49 -33.13
C GLN A 36 3.27 -14.66 -31.59
N PRO A 37 2.39 -15.53 -31.05
CA PRO A 37 2.33 -15.81 -29.61
C PRO A 37 3.69 -16.25 -29.03
N SER A 38 4.41 -17.10 -29.78
CA SER A 38 5.76 -17.54 -29.44
C SER A 38 6.76 -16.39 -29.39
N ASP A 39 6.62 -15.38 -30.25
CA ASP A 39 7.53 -14.24 -30.33
C ASP A 39 7.41 -13.38 -29.07
N LYS A 40 6.16 -13.16 -28.61
CA LYS A 40 5.89 -12.46 -27.34
C LYS A 40 6.50 -13.20 -26.16
N TYR A 41 6.31 -14.52 -26.08
CA TYR A 41 6.89 -15.36 -25.02
C TYR A 41 8.43 -15.31 -25.03
N THR A 42 9.05 -15.47 -26.20
CA THR A 42 10.51 -15.40 -26.34
C THR A 42 11.06 -14.03 -25.94
N LEU A 43 10.38 -12.95 -26.29
CA LEU A 43 10.78 -11.59 -25.89
C LEU A 43 10.72 -11.43 -24.37
N VAL A 44 9.62 -11.81 -23.73
CA VAL A 44 9.43 -11.70 -22.27
C VAL A 44 10.48 -12.52 -21.54
N LYS A 45 10.67 -13.78 -21.93
CA LYS A 45 11.71 -14.64 -21.38
C LYS A 45 13.11 -14.03 -21.57
N GLY A 46 13.39 -13.53 -22.78
CA GLY A 46 14.68 -12.93 -23.11
C GLY A 46 14.99 -11.67 -22.30
N ILE A 47 14.00 -10.83 -22.00
CA ILE A 47 14.19 -9.64 -21.15
C ILE A 47 14.45 -10.05 -19.70
N ILE A 48 13.69 -11.02 -19.18
CA ILE A 48 13.86 -11.53 -17.81
C ILE A 48 15.24 -12.18 -17.61
N ASP A 49 15.71 -12.92 -18.62
CA ASP A 49 17.00 -13.63 -18.59
C ASP A 49 18.18 -12.73 -19.00
N SER A 50 17.92 -11.49 -19.43
CA SER A 50 18.94 -10.53 -19.90
C SER A 50 19.87 -10.08 -18.78
N ARG A 51 21.15 -9.87 -19.13
CA ARG A 51 22.18 -9.35 -18.21
C ARG A 51 22.76 -8.01 -18.64
N VAL A 52 22.10 -7.31 -19.55
CA VAL A 52 22.54 -5.98 -20.03
C VAL A 52 22.51 -4.95 -18.89
N SER A 53 21.52 -5.05 -18.02
CA SER A 53 21.42 -4.26 -16.79
C SER A 53 22.08 -5.03 -15.64
N GLU A 54 22.78 -4.33 -14.74
CA GLU A 54 23.37 -4.95 -13.53
C GLU A 54 22.29 -5.56 -12.61
N ALA A 55 21.07 -5.01 -12.69
CA ALA A 55 19.87 -5.54 -12.03
C ALA A 55 18.97 -6.26 -13.03
N ARG A 56 18.30 -7.33 -12.59
CA ARG A 56 17.27 -8.03 -13.38
C ARG A 56 16.10 -7.09 -13.66
N GLU A 57 15.68 -7.04 -14.92
CA GLU A 57 14.49 -6.29 -15.33
C GLU A 57 13.22 -7.00 -14.84
N VAL A 58 12.28 -6.22 -14.30
CA VAL A 58 10.95 -6.70 -13.91
C VAL A 58 9.99 -6.42 -15.06
N VAL A 59 9.39 -7.47 -15.63
CA VAL A 59 8.62 -7.36 -16.87
C VAL A 59 7.13 -7.47 -16.58
N ALA A 60 6.40 -6.42 -16.91
CA ALA A 60 4.94 -6.42 -16.97
C ALA A 60 4.46 -6.64 -18.40
N VAL A 61 3.49 -7.54 -18.59
CA VAL A 61 2.92 -7.87 -19.91
C VAL A 61 1.41 -7.68 -19.88
N THR A 62 0.85 -7.11 -20.95
CA THR A 62 -0.59 -6.99 -21.15
C THR A 62 -1.05 -7.90 -22.29
N GLY A 63 -2.24 -8.49 -22.17
CA GLY A 63 -2.81 -9.33 -23.20
C GLY A 63 -4.31 -9.56 -23.01
N ASP A 64 -5.03 -9.75 -24.11
CA ASP A 64 -6.47 -9.94 -24.15
C ASP A 64 -6.84 -11.28 -24.82
N GLY A 65 -5.99 -11.80 -25.71
CA GLY A 65 -6.22 -13.05 -26.42
C GLY A 65 -5.76 -14.31 -25.68
N THR A 66 -6.35 -15.46 -26.03
CA THR A 66 -5.91 -16.79 -25.58
C THR A 66 -4.43 -17.06 -25.89
N ASN A 67 -3.97 -16.46 -26.99
CA ASN A 67 -2.59 -16.48 -27.47
C ASN A 67 -1.58 -15.78 -26.53
N ASP A 68 -2.05 -14.85 -25.69
CA ASP A 68 -1.17 -14.11 -24.77
C ASP A 68 -0.93 -14.87 -23.45
N GLY A 69 -1.71 -15.92 -23.18
CA GLY A 69 -1.66 -16.69 -21.94
C GLY A 69 -0.24 -17.14 -21.53
N PRO A 70 0.56 -17.78 -22.40
CA PRO A 70 1.92 -18.19 -22.05
C PRO A 70 2.84 -17.02 -21.71
N ALA A 71 2.69 -15.87 -22.39
CA ALA A 71 3.50 -14.68 -22.14
C ALA A 71 3.08 -13.98 -20.85
N LEU A 72 1.77 -13.87 -20.59
CA LEU A 72 1.19 -13.35 -19.35
C LEU A 72 1.69 -14.15 -18.13
N LYS A 73 1.67 -15.48 -18.24
CA LYS A 73 2.11 -16.35 -17.14
C LYS A 73 3.61 -16.33 -16.88
N LYS A 74 4.39 -15.95 -17.89
CA LYS A 74 5.86 -15.89 -17.82
C LYS A 74 6.36 -14.54 -17.30
N ALA A 75 5.57 -13.48 -17.45
CA ALA A 75 5.86 -12.15 -16.94
C ALA A 75 5.96 -12.15 -15.41
N ASP A 76 6.66 -11.16 -14.84
CA ASP A 76 6.66 -10.96 -13.39
C ASP A 76 5.31 -10.42 -12.91
N VAL A 77 4.60 -9.67 -13.77
CA VAL A 77 3.22 -9.22 -13.56
C VAL A 77 2.44 -9.26 -14.88
N GLY A 78 1.39 -10.09 -14.94
CA GLY A 78 0.48 -10.18 -16.09
C GLY A 78 -0.79 -9.34 -15.92
N PHE A 79 -1.14 -8.55 -16.95
CA PHE A 79 -2.38 -7.75 -17.01
C PHE A 79 -3.33 -8.27 -18.09
N ALA A 80 -4.56 -8.61 -17.72
CA ALA A 80 -5.62 -8.97 -18.67
C ALA A 80 -6.68 -7.88 -18.81
N MET A 81 -7.28 -7.79 -20.00
CA MET A 81 -8.46 -6.97 -20.25
C MET A 81 -9.72 -7.65 -19.67
N GLY A 82 -10.50 -6.91 -18.89
CA GLY A 82 -11.73 -7.36 -18.24
C GLY A 82 -12.93 -7.48 -19.18
N ILE A 83 -13.08 -6.56 -20.14
CA ILE A 83 -14.23 -6.52 -21.06
C ILE A 83 -13.91 -7.30 -22.35
N ALA A 84 -12.85 -6.90 -23.05
CA ALA A 84 -12.42 -7.48 -24.32
C ALA A 84 -11.58 -8.76 -24.15
N GLY A 85 -11.01 -8.99 -22.96
CA GLY A 85 -10.14 -10.13 -22.72
C GLY A 85 -10.89 -11.45 -22.60
N THR A 86 -10.30 -12.47 -23.20
CA THR A 86 -10.74 -13.86 -23.11
C THR A 86 -10.54 -14.42 -21.70
N ASP A 87 -11.37 -15.38 -21.29
CA ASP A 87 -11.28 -15.98 -19.96
C ASP A 87 -9.93 -16.67 -19.72
N VAL A 88 -9.33 -17.24 -20.77
CA VAL A 88 -7.99 -17.83 -20.72
C VAL A 88 -6.92 -16.77 -20.39
N ALA A 89 -7.03 -15.56 -20.96
CA ALA A 89 -6.10 -14.47 -20.66
C ALA A 89 -6.28 -13.98 -19.21
N LYS A 90 -7.53 -13.88 -18.74
CA LYS A 90 -7.86 -13.50 -17.35
C LYS A 90 -7.31 -14.49 -16.34
N GLU A 91 -7.48 -15.80 -16.57
CA GLU A 91 -6.93 -16.85 -15.71
C GLU A 91 -5.40 -16.90 -15.71
N ALA A 92 -4.77 -16.54 -16.83
CA ALA A 92 -3.32 -16.51 -16.94
C ALA A 92 -2.68 -15.26 -16.32
N SER A 93 -3.46 -14.20 -16.06
CA SER A 93 -3.00 -12.91 -15.55
C SER A 93 -3.04 -12.80 -14.02
N ASP A 94 -2.22 -11.89 -13.46
CA ASP A 94 -2.23 -11.59 -12.02
C ASP A 94 -3.22 -10.46 -11.68
N ILE A 95 -3.45 -9.54 -12.63
CA ILE A 95 -4.33 -8.37 -12.47
C ILE A 95 -5.26 -8.26 -13.68
N ILE A 96 -6.57 -8.13 -13.42
CA ILE A 96 -7.59 -7.93 -14.46
C ILE A 96 -8.04 -6.47 -14.44
N LEU A 97 -7.94 -5.78 -15.58
CA LEU A 97 -8.41 -4.42 -15.78
C LEU A 97 -9.91 -4.43 -16.06
N THR A 98 -10.73 -4.06 -15.10
CA THR A 98 -12.20 -4.12 -15.24
C THR A 98 -12.78 -3.18 -16.29
N ASP A 99 -12.04 -2.15 -16.70
CA ASP A 99 -12.47 -1.12 -17.65
C ASP A 99 -11.60 -1.06 -18.92
N ASP A 100 -10.74 -2.06 -19.14
CA ASP A 100 -9.80 -2.18 -20.27
C ASP A 100 -8.92 -0.93 -20.51
N ASN A 101 -8.72 -0.14 -19.47
CA ASN A 101 -8.05 1.14 -19.58
C ASN A 101 -6.64 1.06 -18.99
N PHE A 102 -5.62 1.32 -19.80
CA PHE A 102 -4.23 1.38 -19.34
C PHE A 102 -3.99 2.44 -18.26
N THR A 103 -4.84 3.47 -18.17
CA THR A 103 -4.77 4.43 -17.05
C THR A 103 -5.14 3.80 -15.71
N SER A 104 -5.88 2.69 -15.70
CA SER A 104 -6.23 1.94 -14.50
C SER A 104 -5.03 1.23 -13.87
N ILE A 105 -4.03 0.84 -14.67
CA ILE A 105 -2.74 0.36 -14.14
C ILE A 105 -2.05 1.47 -13.33
N VAL A 106 -2.02 2.70 -13.86
CA VAL A 106 -1.39 3.83 -13.18
C VAL A 106 -2.19 4.24 -11.93
N LYS A 107 -3.52 4.13 -11.95
CA LYS A 107 -4.36 4.27 -10.74
C LYS A 107 -4.08 3.17 -9.71
N ALA A 108 -3.80 1.95 -10.13
CA ALA A 108 -3.41 0.87 -9.22
C ALA A 108 -2.07 1.17 -8.52
N VAL A 109 -1.13 1.84 -9.20
CA VAL A 109 0.12 2.32 -8.58
C VAL A 109 -0.15 3.34 -7.47
N GLN A 110 -1.12 4.25 -7.66
CA GLN A 110 -1.54 5.17 -6.59
C GLN A 110 -2.06 4.41 -5.36
N MET A 111 -2.86 3.35 -5.58
CA MET A 111 -3.39 2.51 -4.50
C MET A 111 -2.28 1.70 -3.81
N LEU A 112 -1.28 1.23 -4.55
CA LEU A 112 -0.11 0.56 -3.99
C LEU A 112 0.73 1.50 -3.12
N TRP A 113 0.93 2.75 -3.54
CA TRP A 113 1.63 3.76 -2.72
C TRP A 113 0.95 3.95 -1.36
N VAL A 114 -0.38 4.04 -1.34
CA VAL A 114 -1.15 4.16 -0.09
C VAL A 114 -1.01 2.90 0.75
N ASN A 115 -1.34 1.73 0.20
CA ASN A 115 -1.43 0.50 0.99
C ASN A 115 -0.07 -0.07 1.41
N LEU A 116 0.95 0.03 0.54
CA LEU A 116 2.24 -0.63 0.77
C LEU A 116 3.24 0.27 1.48
N ILE A 117 3.20 1.58 1.26
CA ILE A 117 4.23 2.48 1.78
C ILE A 117 3.66 3.34 2.90
N MET A 118 2.52 4.01 2.69
CA MET A 118 1.95 4.86 3.72
C MET A 118 1.48 4.07 4.94
N ASP A 119 0.67 3.02 4.73
CA ASP A 119 0.10 2.26 5.84
C ASP A 119 1.16 1.42 6.60
N THR A 120 2.17 0.90 5.91
CA THR A 120 3.25 0.12 6.55
C THR A 120 4.17 1.00 7.37
N LEU A 121 4.57 2.17 6.84
CA LEU A 121 5.39 3.13 7.56
C LEU A 121 4.63 3.74 8.74
N ALA A 122 3.33 4.04 8.56
CA ALA A 122 2.47 4.49 9.65
C ALA A 122 2.34 3.43 10.75
N SER A 123 2.11 2.16 10.38
CA SER A 123 2.07 1.05 11.34
C SER A 123 3.39 0.93 12.12
N LEU A 124 4.53 1.08 11.44
CA LEU A 124 5.84 1.07 12.10
C LEU A 124 6.00 2.25 13.05
N ALA A 125 5.60 3.45 12.61
CA ALA A 125 5.67 4.67 13.41
C ALA A 125 4.85 4.52 14.71
N LEU A 126 3.61 4.05 14.61
CA LEU A 126 2.71 3.81 15.75
C LEU A 126 3.21 2.69 16.68
N ALA A 127 3.85 1.65 16.15
CA ALA A 127 4.38 0.55 16.94
C ALA A 127 5.60 0.94 17.81
N THR A 128 6.31 2.00 17.43
CA THR A 128 7.52 2.45 18.14
C THR A 128 7.22 3.44 19.28
N GLU A 129 5.96 3.82 19.49
CA GLU A 129 5.60 4.77 20.55
C GLU A 129 5.89 4.23 21.96
N MET A 130 6.55 5.05 22.79
CA MET A 130 6.86 4.65 24.17
C MET A 130 5.58 4.56 25.03
N PRO A 131 5.49 3.56 25.93
CA PRO A 131 4.31 3.37 26.76
C PRO A 131 4.10 4.57 27.71
N THR A 132 2.85 5.00 27.84
CA THR A 132 2.47 6.11 28.74
C THR A 132 2.12 5.59 30.13
N GLU A 133 2.39 6.37 31.19
CA GLU A 133 2.05 6.01 32.58
C GLU A 133 0.54 5.78 32.82
N GLU A 134 -0.32 6.37 31.98
CA GLU A 134 -1.77 6.16 32.03
C GLU A 134 -2.17 4.70 31.79
N LEU A 135 -1.36 3.95 31.03
CA LEU A 135 -1.57 2.52 30.80
C LEU A 135 -1.51 1.72 32.11
N LEU A 136 -0.73 2.18 33.10
CA LEU A 136 -0.59 1.54 34.40
C LEU A 136 -1.80 1.78 35.32
N LYS A 137 -2.57 2.83 35.06
CA LYS A 137 -3.77 3.18 35.86
C LYS A 137 -5.01 2.38 35.42
N ARG A 138 -4.93 1.68 34.29
CA ARG A 138 -6.04 0.93 33.72
C ARG A 138 -6.02 -0.53 34.20
N LYS A 139 -7.20 -1.13 34.37
CA LYS A 139 -7.33 -2.56 34.69
C LYS A 139 -6.72 -3.41 33.55
N PRO A 140 -6.05 -4.53 33.87
CA PRO A 140 -5.53 -5.44 32.85
C PRO A 140 -6.66 -5.99 31.98
N TYR A 141 -6.36 -6.22 30.70
CA TYR A 141 -7.31 -6.83 29.77
C TYR A 141 -7.47 -8.32 30.09
N GLY A 142 -8.71 -8.83 29.99
CA GLY A 142 -8.99 -10.27 30.12
C GLY A 142 -8.62 -11.04 28.85
N ARG A 143 -8.31 -12.33 28.97
CA ARG A 143 -7.92 -13.21 27.84
C ARG A 143 -8.99 -13.31 26.74
N THR A 144 -10.24 -13.01 27.07
CA THR A 144 -11.40 -13.08 26.17
C THR A 144 -11.90 -11.71 25.73
N SER A 145 -11.19 -10.62 26.08
CA SER A 145 -11.63 -9.28 25.70
C SER A 145 -11.56 -9.10 24.18
N PRO A 146 -12.59 -8.52 23.56
CA PRO A 146 -12.63 -8.35 22.11
C PRO A 146 -11.47 -7.47 21.63
N LEU A 147 -10.85 -7.87 20.52
CA LEU A 147 -9.77 -7.11 19.86
C LEU A 147 -10.24 -5.72 19.43
N ILE A 148 -11.45 -5.63 18.87
CA ILE A 148 -12.07 -4.35 18.50
C ILE A 148 -13.11 -4.00 19.56
N SER A 149 -12.77 -3.02 20.40
CA SER A 149 -13.67 -2.47 21.42
C SER A 149 -14.75 -1.57 20.81
N ARG A 150 -15.86 -1.34 21.52
CA ARG A 150 -16.93 -0.42 21.06
C ARG A 150 -16.42 0.99 20.81
N THR A 151 -15.44 1.44 21.61
CA THR A 151 -14.77 2.74 21.44
C THR A 151 -13.95 2.77 20.15
N MET A 152 -13.23 1.70 19.83
CA MET A 152 -12.50 1.57 18.57
C MET A 152 -13.44 1.53 17.37
N SER A 153 -14.50 0.71 17.41
CA SER A 153 -15.48 0.62 16.32
C SER A 153 -16.16 1.96 16.03
N LYS A 154 -16.46 2.75 17.07
CA LYS A 154 -16.96 4.12 16.91
C LYS A 154 -15.99 5.01 16.15
N ASN A 155 -14.71 5.00 16.54
CA ASN A 155 -13.70 5.84 15.91
C ASN A 155 -13.46 5.42 14.45
N ILE A 156 -13.37 4.10 14.18
CA ILE A 156 -13.23 3.56 12.83
C ILE A 156 -14.42 3.99 11.96
N LEU A 157 -15.65 3.76 12.41
CA LEU A 157 -16.85 4.10 11.64
C LEU A 157 -17.00 5.62 11.47
N GLY A 158 -16.72 6.40 12.51
CA GLY A 158 -16.78 7.86 12.47
C GLY A 158 -15.81 8.47 11.46
N HIS A 159 -14.57 7.98 11.42
CA HIS A 159 -13.59 8.42 10.43
C HIS A 159 -13.92 7.93 9.02
N ALA A 160 -14.40 6.68 8.87
CA ALA A 160 -14.83 6.14 7.57
C ALA A 160 -15.99 6.96 6.97
N VAL A 161 -16.99 7.33 7.79
CA VAL A 161 -18.11 8.17 7.35
C VAL A 161 -17.63 9.54 6.88
N TYR A 162 -16.74 10.20 7.62
CA TYR A 162 -16.17 11.49 7.21
C TYR A 162 -15.42 11.38 5.88
N GLN A 163 -14.52 10.38 5.76
CA GLN A 163 -13.76 10.16 4.54
C GLN A 163 -14.68 9.89 3.34
N LEU A 164 -15.69 9.03 3.49
CA LEU A 164 -16.65 8.76 2.41
C LEU A 164 -17.43 10.01 1.98
N ILE A 165 -17.91 10.81 2.94
CA ILE A 165 -18.65 12.05 2.64
C ILE A 165 -17.76 13.03 1.88
N VAL A 166 -16.54 13.26 2.36
CA VAL A 166 -15.60 14.19 1.72
C VAL A 166 -15.21 13.69 0.33
N LEU A 167 -14.84 12.41 0.19
CA LEU A 167 -14.44 11.84 -1.10
C LEU A 167 -15.58 11.86 -2.11
N PHE A 168 -16.80 11.46 -1.73
CA PHE A 168 -17.93 11.53 -2.65
C PHE A 168 -18.27 12.98 -3.02
N THR A 169 -18.21 13.91 -2.07
CA THR A 169 -18.41 15.34 -2.37
C THR A 169 -17.37 15.82 -3.38
N LEU A 170 -16.10 15.47 -3.20
CA LEU A 170 -15.05 15.82 -4.15
C LEU A 170 -15.24 15.13 -5.51
N ILE A 171 -15.62 13.85 -5.56
CA ILE A 171 -15.81 13.11 -6.82
C ILE A 171 -17.00 13.66 -7.63
N PHE A 172 -18.14 13.94 -6.97
CA PHE A 172 -19.37 14.33 -7.67
C PHE A 172 -19.51 15.84 -7.84
N TYR A 173 -19.00 16.63 -6.88
CA TYR A 173 -19.17 18.08 -6.83
C TYR A 173 -17.86 18.86 -6.91
N GLY A 174 -16.70 18.20 -6.91
CA GLY A 174 -15.38 18.86 -6.99
C GLY A 174 -15.18 19.67 -8.26
N GLU A 175 -15.74 19.23 -9.39
CA GLU A 175 -15.71 19.99 -10.65
C GLU A 175 -16.32 21.40 -10.51
N LYS A 176 -17.42 21.52 -9.76
CA LYS A 176 -18.11 22.80 -9.52
C LYS A 176 -17.48 23.58 -8.38
N LEU A 177 -16.94 22.90 -7.38
CA LEU A 177 -16.34 23.53 -6.20
C LEU A 177 -15.04 24.26 -6.54
N PHE A 178 -14.24 23.69 -7.45
CA PHE A 178 -12.93 24.22 -7.82
C PHE A 178 -12.89 24.85 -9.22
N ASP A 179 -14.03 24.91 -9.91
CA ASP A 179 -14.15 25.39 -11.30
C ASP A 179 -13.11 24.74 -12.25
N ILE A 180 -13.01 23.41 -12.16
CA ILE A 180 -12.05 22.61 -12.93
C ILE A 180 -12.76 21.64 -13.88
N PRO A 181 -12.12 21.31 -15.02
CA PRO A 181 -12.70 20.34 -15.94
C PRO A 181 -12.88 18.99 -15.27
N SER A 182 -14.06 18.39 -15.47
CA SER A 182 -14.40 17.11 -14.88
C SER A 182 -13.51 15.99 -15.40
N GLY A 183 -12.77 15.36 -14.49
CA GLY A 183 -12.00 14.16 -14.82
C GLY A 183 -12.87 12.93 -15.14
N ARG A 184 -14.16 12.92 -14.74
CA ARG A 184 -15.02 11.72 -14.79
C ARG A 184 -15.34 11.24 -16.20
N TRP A 185 -15.48 12.18 -17.13
CA TRP A 185 -15.89 11.91 -18.52
C TRP A 185 -14.75 12.10 -19.51
N ALA A 186 -13.51 12.09 -19.03
CA ALA A 186 -12.36 12.36 -19.86
C ALA A 186 -12.14 11.20 -20.87
N PRO A 187 -11.94 11.51 -22.17
CA PRO A 187 -11.75 10.50 -23.19
C PRO A 187 -10.42 9.73 -23.01
N LEU A 188 -10.35 8.53 -23.58
CA LEU A 188 -9.17 7.68 -23.55
C LEU A 188 -7.95 8.45 -24.11
N HIS A 189 -6.84 8.49 -23.36
CA HIS A 189 -5.64 9.31 -23.59
C HIS A 189 -5.68 10.78 -23.18
N SER A 190 -6.68 11.22 -22.42
CA SER A 190 -6.63 12.55 -21.80
C SER A 190 -5.45 12.67 -20.83
N PRO A 191 -4.83 13.86 -20.70
CA PRO A 191 -3.83 14.11 -19.66
C PRO A 191 -4.40 13.86 -18.25
N PRO A 192 -3.55 13.60 -17.23
CA PRO A 192 -3.99 13.39 -15.86
C PRO A 192 -4.93 14.50 -15.39
N SER A 193 -6.09 14.14 -14.85
CA SER A 193 -7.06 15.16 -14.43
C SER A 193 -6.65 15.77 -13.09
N VAL A 194 -6.70 17.10 -13.00
CA VAL A 194 -6.56 17.83 -11.74
C VAL A 194 -7.62 17.40 -10.74
N HIS A 195 -8.84 17.12 -11.21
CA HIS A 195 -9.97 16.67 -10.40
C HIS A 195 -9.67 15.40 -9.59
N PHE A 196 -9.24 14.32 -10.26
CA PHE A 196 -8.85 13.09 -9.56
C PHE A 196 -7.58 13.25 -8.72
N THR A 197 -6.70 14.18 -9.08
CA THR A 197 -5.52 14.47 -8.26
C THR A 197 -5.89 15.14 -6.94
N ILE A 198 -6.90 16.02 -6.92
CA ILE A 198 -7.46 16.61 -5.68
C ILE A 198 -8.10 15.52 -4.82
N VAL A 199 -8.86 14.60 -5.41
CA VAL A 199 -9.45 13.46 -4.69
C VAL A 199 -8.36 12.60 -4.05
N PHE A 200 -7.36 12.20 -4.84
CA PHE A 200 -6.22 11.41 -4.37
C PHE A 200 -5.43 12.14 -3.27
N ASN A 201 -5.06 13.41 -3.48
CA ASN A 201 -4.30 14.17 -2.51
C ASN A 201 -5.06 14.38 -1.20
N THR A 202 -6.36 14.67 -1.28
CA THR A 202 -7.20 14.81 -0.08
C THR A 202 -7.33 13.49 0.67
N PHE A 203 -7.49 12.37 -0.05
CA PHE A 203 -7.51 11.03 0.56
C PHE A 203 -6.24 10.76 1.37
N VAL A 204 -5.07 10.95 0.75
CA VAL A 204 -3.76 10.75 1.40
C VAL A 204 -3.56 11.69 2.59
N LEU A 205 -3.93 12.97 2.48
CA LEU A 205 -3.79 13.89 3.60
C LEU A 205 -4.74 13.51 4.74
N MET A 206 -5.97 13.09 4.44
CA MET A 206 -6.90 12.61 5.47
C MET A 206 -6.38 11.36 6.19
N THR A 207 -5.74 10.41 5.50
CA THR A 207 -5.14 9.22 6.14
C THR A 207 -3.94 9.61 7.01
N LEU A 208 -3.07 10.50 6.52
CA LEU A 208 -1.92 11.01 7.25
C LEU A 208 -2.30 11.78 8.53
N PHE A 209 -3.37 12.59 8.49
CA PHE A 209 -3.88 13.25 9.69
C PHE A 209 -4.67 12.30 10.59
N ASN A 210 -5.35 11.29 10.04
CA ASN A 210 -6.00 10.25 10.83
C ASN A 210 -5.00 9.40 11.62
N GLU A 211 -3.78 9.21 11.11
CA GLU A 211 -2.69 8.55 11.83
C GLU A 211 -2.41 9.20 13.19
N ILE A 212 -2.48 10.53 13.26
CA ILE A 212 -2.32 11.28 14.51
C ILE A 212 -3.46 10.92 15.49
N ASN A 213 -4.71 10.92 15.02
CA ASN A 213 -5.87 10.51 15.84
C ASN A 213 -5.80 9.06 16.30
N ALA A 214 -5.25 8.16 15.47
CA ALA A 214 -5.14 6.74 15.77
C ALA A 214 -4.21 6.42 16.94
N ARG A 215 -3.30 7.34 17.31
CA ARG A 215 -2.41 7.20 18.49
C ARG A 215 -3.17 7.10 19.81
N LYS A 216 -4.32 7.77 19.91
CA LYS A 216 -5.07 7.92 21.16
C LYS A 216 -6.47 7.34 21.02
N ILE A 217 -6.66 6.12 21.50
CA ILE A 217 -7.88 5.34 21.29
C ILE A 217 -8.83 5.38 22.50
N HIS A 218 -8.33 5.72 23.69
CA HIS A 218 -9.02 5.50 24.97
C HIS A 218 -9.70 6.75 25.56
N GLY A 219 -10.12 7.69 24.72
CA GLY A 219 -10.83 8.90 25.14
C GLY A 219 -9.92 10.03 25.65
N GLU A 220 -8.61 9.90 25.46
CA GLU A 220 -7.66 10.99 25.65
C GLU A 220 -7.91 12.07 24.59
N ARG A 221 -8.21 13.31 25.03
CA ARG A 221 -8.50 14.44 24.12
C ARG A 221 -7.25 15.05 23.48
N ASN A 222 -6.09 14.92 24.14
CA ASN A 222 -4.85 15.56 23.70
C ASN A 222 -4.07 14.64 22.76
N VAL A 223 -4.43 14.66 21.48
CA VAL A 223 -3.80 13.84 20.43
C VAL A 223 -2.35 14.24 20.16
N PHE A 224 -2.00 15.51 20.40
CA PHE A 224 -0.64 16.02 20.24
C PHE A 224 0.29 15.71 21.41
N SER A 225 -0.24 15.19 22.53
CA SER A 225 0.59 14.86 23.69
C SER A 225 1.58 13.75 23.33
N GLY A 226 2.86 13.99 23.62
CA GLY A 226 3.93 13.03 23.34
C GLY A 226 4.30 12.87 21.85
N LEU A 227 3.79 13.71 20.94
CA LEU A 227 4.10 13.61 19.49
C LEU A 227 5.60 13.76 19.19
N PHE A 228 6.28 14.63 19.92
CA PHE A 228 7.72 14.88 19.76
C PHE A 228 8.60 13.98 20.64
N LEU A 229 8.01 13.04 21.38
CA LEU A 229 8.75 12.19 22.30
C LEU A 229 9.53 11.09 21.57
N ASN A 230 8.98 10.59 20.46
CA ASN A 230 9.64 9.58 19.62
C ASN A 230 10.07 10.21 18.27
N PRO A 231 11.38 10.26 17.97
CA PRO A 231 11.86 10.80 16.71
C PRO A 231 11.42 10.03 15.48
N ILE A 232 11.23 8.71 15.59
CA ILE A 232 10.85 7.85 14.46
C ILE A 232 9.47 8.27 13.93
N TYR A 233 8.52 8.56 14.82
CA TYR A 233 7.16 8.93 14.45
C TYR A 233 7.12 10.21 13.60
N TYR A 234 7.65 11.32 14.11
CA TYR A 234 7.58 12.58 13.38
C TYR A 234 8.48 12.58 12.13
N ILE A 235 9.58 11.82 12.10
CA ILE A 235 10.41 11.66 10.90
C ILE A 235 9.63 10.97 9.80
N ILE A 236 8.98 9.83 10.09
CA ILE A 236 8.16 9.10 9.11
C ILE A 236 6.99 9.97 8.64
N TRP A 237 6.33 10.66 9.56
CA TRP A 237 5.20 11.53 9.24
C TRP A 237 5.61 12.70 8.32
N ILE A 238 6.73 13.38 8.62
CA ILE A 238 7.26 14.46 7.76
C ILE A 238 7.73 13.90 6.42
N ALA A 239 8.41 12.75 6.42
CA ALA A 239 8.91 12.13 5.19
C ALA A 239 7.75 11.76 4.25
N THR A 240 6.68 11.16 4.77
CA THR A 240 5.48 10.82 3.97
C THR A 240 4.77 12.07 3.45
N PHE A 241 4.68 13.13 4.26
CA PHE A 241 4.14 14.42 3.81
C PHE A 241 4.97 15.04 2.67
N VAL A 242 6.30 15.06 2.79
CA VAL A 242 7.21 15.56 1.75
C VAL A 242 7.14 14.69 0.49
N SER A 243 7.14 13.36 0.63
CA SER A 243 6.96 12.44 -0.48
C SER A 243 5.64 12.69 -1.21
N GLN A 244 4.55 12.97 -0.48
CA GLN A 244 3.26 13.30 -1.09
C GLN A 244 3.34 14.60 -1.91
N ILE A 245 4.04 15.63 -1.41
CA ILE A 245 4.28 16.87 -2.19
C ILE A 245 5.04 16.55 -3.47
N LEU A 246 6.10 15.73 -3.39
CA LEU A 246 6.89 15.34 -4.55
C LEU A 246 6.07 14.54 -5.58
N ILE A 247 5.24 13.60 -5.12
CA ILE A 247 4.38 12.78 -5.99
C ILE A 247 3.31 13.62 -6.69
N VAL A 248 2.70 14.58 -5.99
CA VAL A 248 1.66 15.42 -6.60
C VAL A 248 2.26 16.46 -7.54
N GLN A 249 3.42 17.05 -7.20
CA GLN A 249 4.03 18.10 -8.01
C GLN A 249 4.87 17.57 -9.18
N PHE A 250 5.55 16.43 -9.00
CA PHE A 250 6.49 15.86 -9.97
C PHE A 250 6.16 14.42 -10.40
N GLY A 251 5.22 13.73 -9.74
CA GLY A 251 4.87 12.34 -10.03
C GLY A 251 4.07 12.12 -11.32
N GLY A 252 3.53 13.18 -11.91
CA GLY A 252 3.04 13.27 -13.29
C GLY A 252 2.55 11.97 -13.92
N ARG A 253 3.31 11.47 -14.90
CA ARG A 253 2.97 10.27 -15.69
C ARG A 253 3.01 8.96 -14.90
N TRP A 254 3.82 8.86 -13.85
CA TRP A 254 4.01 7.65 -13.05
C TRP A 254 2.88 7.40 -12.06
N PHE A 255 2.36 8.49 -11.50
CA PHE A 255 1.27 8.44 -10.53
C PHE A 255 -0.04 8.99 -11.09
N SER A 256 -0.16 9.27 -12.39
CA SER A 256 -1.35 9.90 -13.00
C SER A 256 -1.82 11.13 -12.21
N THR A 257 -0.89 11.96 -11.75
CA THR A 257 -1.16 13.19 -10.99
C THR A 257 -0.92 14.40 -11.87
N ALA A 258 -1.75 15.43 -11.70
CA ALA A 258 -1.52 16.75 -12.25
C ALA A 258 -1.01 17.69 -11.15
N ALA A 259 -0.09 18.59 -11.48
CA ALA A 259 0.39 19.58 -10.52
C ALA A 259 -0.77 20.44 -10.02
N LEU A 260 -0.90 20.53 -8.68
CA LEU A 260 -1.94 21.33 -8.03
C LEU A 260 -1.44 22.76 -7.78
N ASN A 261 -2.38 23.71 -7.88
CA ASN A 261 -2.14 25.08 -7.43
C ASN A 261 -2.11 25.16 -5.90
N ILE A 262 -1.49 26.23 -5.37
CA ILE A 262 -1.40 26.47 -3.92
C ILE A 262 -2.80 26.51 -3.28
N GLU A 263 -3.78 27.14 -3.94
CA GLU A 263 -5.16 27.18 -3.45
C GLU A 263 -5.78 25.78 -3.32
N GLN A 264 -5.63 24.92 -4.33
CA GLN A 264 -6.12 23.55 -4.31
C GLN A 264 -5.42 22.74 -3.21
N TRP A 265 -4.11 22.95 -3.02
CA TRP A 265 -3.34 22.37 -1.92
C TRP A 265 -3.85 22.79 -0.55
N LEU A 266 -4.15 24.07 -0.36
CA LEU A 266 -4.71 24.60 0.90
C LEU A 266 -6.07 23.98 1.20
N TRP A 267 -6.93 23.81 0.19
CA TRP A 267 -8.21 23.12 0.36
C TRP A 267 -8.04 21.64 0.73
N CYS A 268 -7.14 20.92 0.06
CA CYS A 268 -6.83 19.52 0.41
C CYS A 268 -6.30 19.43 1.85
N MET A 269 -5.42 20.34 2.25
CA MET A 269 -4.86 20.43 3.60
C MET A 269 -5.95 20.75 4.63
N ALA A 270 -6.84 21.70 4.34
CA ALA A 270 -7.94 22.07 5.21
C ALA A 270 -8.88 20.89 5.46
N LEU A 271 -9.24 20.13 4.42
CA LEU A 271 -10.05 18.92 4.55
C LEU A 271 -9.33 17.80 5.32
N GLY A 272 -8.01 17.68 5.12
CA GLY A 272 -7.15 16.79 5.89
C GLY A 272 -7.15 17.13 7.39
N VAL A 273 -6.83 18.38 7.75
CA VAL A 273 -6.87 18.89 9.12
C VAL A 273 -8.27 18.81 9.72
N GLY A 274 -9.31 18.96 8.91
CA GLY A 274 -10.70 18.73 9.30
C GLY A 274 -10.93 17.35 9.91
N THR A 275 -10.15 16.32 9.50
CA THR A 275 -10.18 14.98 10.10
C THR A 275 -9.74 14.99 11.57
N LEU A 276 -8.80 15.85 11.96
CA LEU A 276 -8.38 16.01 13.37
C LEU A 276 -9.52 16.58 14.21
N LEU A 277 -10.17 17.62 13.69
CA LEU A 277 -11.33 18.26 14.34
C LEU A 277 -12.51 17.29 14.44
N TRP A 278 -12.79 16.55 13.36
CA TRP A 278 -13.80 15.51 13.34
C TRP A 278 -13.50 14.40 14.33
N GLY A 279 -12.23 13.99 14.46
CA GLY A 279 -11.80 13.03 15.47
C GLY A 279 -12.17 13.46 16.89
N GLN A 280 -12.00 14.74 17.23
CA GLN A 280 -12.43 15.28 18.54
C GLN A 280 -13.95 15.26 18.74
N LEU A 281 -14.71 15.46 17.66
CA LEU A 281 -16.16 15.35 17.69
C LEU A 281 -16.58 13.89 17.93
N VAL A 282 -15.97 12.94 17.22
CA VAL A 282 -16.26 11.50 17.37
C VAL A 282 -15.89 11.01 18.76
N THR A 283 -14.76 11.44 19.34
CA THR A 283 -14.39 11.07 20.71
C THR A 283 -15.36 11.63 21.75
N SER A 284 -16.00 12.77 21.49
CA SER A 284 -16.98 13.40 22.39
C SER A 284 -18.32 12.65 22.48
N ILE A 285 -18.65 11.79 21.52
CA ILE A 285 -19.89 10.98 21.54
C ILE A 285 -19.76 9.83 22.56
N PRO A 286 -20.65 9.72 23.55
CA PRO A 286 -20.56 8.68 24.59
C PRO A 286 -20.82 7.28 24.00
N THR A 287 -20.06 6.30 24.46
CA THR A 287 -20.12 4.90 23.98
C THR A 287 -21.35 4.13 24.47
N GLY A 288 -22.12 4.70 25.40
CA GLY A 288 -23.37 4.13 25.91
C GLY A 288 -24.49 4.03 24.88
N SER A 289 -24.43 4.81 23.80
CA SER A 289 -25.45 4.83 22.75
C SER A 289 -25.22 3.80 21.63
N LEU A 290 -24.13 3.03 21.69
CA LEU A 290 -23.74 2.10 20.63
C LEU A 290 -24.18 0.65 20.93
N PRO A 291 -24.71 -0.07 19.92
CA PRO A 291 -25.21 -1.42 20.12
C PRO A 291 -24.10 -2.41 20.48
N GLN A 292 -24.44 -3.42 21.28
CA GLN A 292 -23.47 -4.36 21.86
C GLN A 292 -22.79 -5.27 20.82
N ASN A 293 -23.39 -5.40 19.64
CA ASN A 293 -22.93 -6.20 18.52
C ASN A 293 -21.72 -5.63 17.75
N MET A 294 -21.27 -4.41 18.06
CA MET A 294 -20.12 -3.77 17.39
C MET A 294 -18.75 -4.21 17.92
N THR A 295 -18.69 -5.16 18.87
CA THR A 295 -17.43 -5.76 19.33
C THR A 295 -17.07 -6.98 18.48
N ILE A 296 -15.84 -7.01 17.96
CA ILE A 296 -15.35 -8.08 17.07
C ILE A 296 -14.14 -8.76 17.71
N GLY A 297 -14.09 -10.10 17.63
CA GLY A 297 -12.93 -10.90 18.03
C GLY A 297 -12.86 -11.27 19.52
N SER A 298 -14.00 -11.52 20.18
CA SER A 298 -14.02 -12.19 21.49
C SER A 298 -13.77 -13.70 21.31
N GLY A 299 -12.65 -14.22 21.82
CA GLY A 299 -12.36 -15.65 21.85
C GLY A 299 -12.85 -16.33 23.13
N GLU A 300 -13.14 -17.63 23.06
CA GLU A 300 -13.29 -18.48 24.24
C GLU A 300 -11.91 -18.71 24.88
N ALA A 301 -11.82 -18.61 26.21
CA ALA A 301 -10.59 -18.94 26.91
C ALA A 301 -10.31 -20.45 26.78
N PRO A 302 -9.06 -20.90 26.62
CA PRO A 302 -8.74 -22.31 26.82
C PRO A 302 -9.08 -22.67 28.27
N THR A 303 -10.17 -23.42 28.44
CA THR A 303 -10.52 -24.02 29.72
C THR A 303 -9.52 -25.13 30.00
N ASN A 304 -8.77 -24.97 31.08
CA ASN A 304 -7.87 -25.95 31.71
C ASN A 304 -6.56 -26.20 30.94
N ASP A 305 -5.51 -25.47 31.32
CA ASP A 305 -4.13 -25.89 31.04
C ASP A 305 -3.75 -26.97 32.08
N PRO A 306 -3.51 -28.24 31.69
CA PRO A 306 -3.24 -29.34 32.63
C PRO A 306 -1.99 -29.15 33.49
N LEU A 307 -1.11 -28.20 33.11
CA LEU A 307 0.16 -27.94 33.79
C LEU A 307 0.06 -26.96 34.97
N MET A 308 -1.12 -26.37 35.24
CA MET A 308 -1.34 -25.55 36.44
C MET A 308 -2.49 -26.14 37.29
N PRO A 309 -2.19 -26.83 38.40
CA PRO A 309 -3.24 -27.24 39.32
C PRO A 309 -3.80 -26.00 40.03
N ASP A 310 -5.13 -25.91 40.10
CA ASP A 310 -5.79 -24.94 40.97
C ASP A 310 -5.34 -25.21 42.41
N TYR A 311 -4.82 -24.18 43.09
CA TYR A 311 -4.50 -24.26 44.51
C TYR A 311 -5.63 -23.61 45.31
N GLU A 312 -6.03 -24.27 46.39
CA GLU A 312 -7.14 -23.87 47.25
C GLU A 312 -6.58 -23.08 48.44
N ASP A 313 -7.02 -21.83 48.60
CA ASP A 313 -6.58 -20.96 49.68
C ASP A 313 -7.08 -21.52 51.03
N PRO A 314 -6.20 -21.92 51.97
CA PRO A 314 -6.60 -22.65 53.17
C PRO A 314 -7.45 -21.82 54.16
N ASP A 315 -7.43 -20.49 54.05
CA ASP A 315 -8.21 -19.61 54.94
C ASP A 315 -9.62 -19.32 54.39
N THR A 316 -9.80 -19.39 53.07
CA THR A 316 -11.04 -19.00 52.40
C THR A 316 -11.70 -20.12 51.60
N HIS A 317 -11.02 -21.28 51.45
CA HIS A 317 -11.43 -22.41 50.62
C HIS A 317 -11.84 -22.02 49.19
N GLU A 318 -11.23 -20.97 48.65
CA GLU A 318 -11.52 -20.49 47.31
C GLU A 318 -10.46 -21.02 46.32
N LYS A 319 -10.88 -21.75 45.29
CA LYS A 319 -9.98 -22.25 44.24
C LYS A 319 -9.56 -21.10 43.34
N ARG A 320 -8.26 -20.80 43.31
CA ARG A 320 -7.70 -19.72 42.49
C ARG A 320 -6.72 -20.30 41.47
N SER A 321 -7.00 -20.06 40.20
CA SER A 321 -6.07 -20.36 39.11
C SER A 321 -4.92 -19.34 39.13
N GLY A 322 -3.68 -19.84 39.08
CA GLY A 322 -2.45 -19.09 39.38
C GLY A 322 -2.33 -17.74 38.66
N GLN A 323 -2.29 -16.64 39.43
CA GLN A 323 -1.88 -15.32 38.93
C GLN A 323 -0.37 -15.19 38.99
N ILE A 324 0.28 -14.97 37.84
CA ILE A 324 1.70 -14.61 37.77
C ILE A 324 1.84 -13.18 38.31
N LEU A 325 2.37 -13.08 39.53
CA LEU A 325 2.66 -11.84 40.21
C LEU A 325 4.09 -11.40 39.82
N THR A 326 4.25 -10.68 38.72
CA THR A 326 5.56 -10.08 38.36
C THR A 326 5.83 -8.87 39.26
N ARG A 327 6.45 -9.14 40.40
CA ARG A 327 7.09 -8.13 41.26
C ARG A 327 8.21 -7.44 40.45
N LYS A 328 8.13 -6.12 40.32
CA LYS A 328 9.25 -5.26 39.89
C LYS A 328 10.47 -5.57 40.75
N ASN A 329 11.55 -6.07 40.15
CA ASN A 329 12.91 -5.89 40.68
C ASN A 329 13.89 -5.85 39.50
N PHE A 330 14.49 -4.67 39.35
CA PHE A 330 15.59 -4.38 38.45
C PHE A 330 16.87 -4.96 39.09
N VAL A 331 17.62 -5.80 38.37
CA VAL A 331 19.01 -6.12 38.73
C VAL A 331 19.87 -6.10 37.47
N SER A 332 20.87 -5.24 37.51
CA SER A 332 22.00 -5.15 36.58
C SER A 332 23.10 -6.13 37.00
N SER A 333 23.72 -6.80 36.02
CA SER A 333 25.19 -6.97 35.85
C SER A 333 25.63 -8.35 35.32
N SER A 334 26.13 -8.32 34.07
CA SER A 334 27.38 -8.88 33.51
C SER A 334 27.76 -10.39 33.52
N ARG A 335 28.23 -10.82 32.32
CA ARG A 335 29.12 -11.93 31.92
C ARG A 335 28.60 -13.38 31.92
N ASN A 336 28.21 -13.88 30.75
CA ASN A 336 29.05 -14.76 29.91
C ASN A 336 28.35 -15.14 28.59
N THR A 337 29.16 -15.21 27.54
CA THR A 337 28.87 -15.11 26.11
C THR A 337 28.47 -16.43 25.45
N LEU A 338 27.64 -16.38 24.38
CA LEU A 338 27.95 -17.07 23.12
C LEU A 338 27.31 -16.36 21.92
N PHE A 339 28.17 -15.81 21.04
CA PHE A 339 27.85 -15.24 19.73
C PHE A 339 27.82 -16.32 18.65
N ILE A 340 27.12 -16.11 17.52
CA ILE A 340 27.74 -16.06 16.18
C ILE A 340 26.99 -15.04 15.30
N HIS A 341 27.73 -14.02 14.84
CA HIS A 341 27.39 -13.12 13.73
C HIS A 341 28.25 -13.53 12.52
N ARG A 342 27.74 -13.38 11.30
CA ARG A 342 28.59 -13.18 10.11
C ARG A 342 28.06 -11.99 9.31
N GLN A 343 28.82 -10.90 9.31
CA GLN A 343 28.71 -9.79 8.35
C GLN A 343 29.28 -10.24 6.99
N ILE A 344 28.68 -9.75 5.91
CA ILE A 344 29.39 -9.48 4.66
C ILE A 344 29.17 -8.00 4.32
N ASN A 345 30.28 -7.34 4.06
CA ASN A 345 30.45 -5.93 3.74
C ASN A 345 30.40 -5.76 2.21
N ILE A 346 29.74 -4.71 1.69
CA ILE A 346 29.94 -4.23 0.31
C ILE A 346 30.07 -2.70 0.36
N PRO A 347 31.13 -2.11 -0.25
CA PRO A 347 31.41 -0.68 -0.23
C PRO A 347 30.73 0.10 -1.37
N ASP A 348 30.48 1.38 -1.07
CA ASP A 348 30.47 2.59 -1.91
C ASP A 348 29.71 2.63 -3.27
N GLY A 349 28.74 3.55 -3.34
CA GLY A 349 28.85 4.71 -4.24
C GLY A 349 28.07 4.69 -5.58
N ASN A 350 27.08 5.60 -5.66
CA ASN A 350 26.47 6.24 -6.84
C ASN A 350 25.37 5.49 -7.62
N VAL A 351 24.14 5.93 -7.38
CA VAL A 351 22.94 5.68 -8.19
C VAL A 351 22.78 6.81 -9.20
N VAL A 352 22.75 6.49 -10.50
CA VAL A 352 22.25 7.39 -11.55
C VAL A 352 21.24 6.63 -12.39
N ALA A 353 19.98 7.09 -12.37
CA ALA A 353 18.86 6.49 -13.07
C ALA A 353 18.75 7.02 -14.50
N HIS A 354 18.59 6.14 -15.49
CA HIS A 354 18.14 6.52 -16.83
C HIS A 354 16.95 5.64 -17.27
N HIS A 355 15.82 6.30 -17.51
CA HIS A 355 14.54 5.73 -17.91
C HIS A 355 14.42 5.59 -19.43
N ALA A 356 13.79 4.51 -19.90
CA ALA A 356 13.45 4.35 -21.32
C ALA A 356 12.07 3.67 -21.50
N SER A 357 10.98 4.45 -21.42
CA SER A 357 9.60 4.00 -21.67
C SER A 357 9.28 3.82 -23.17
N VAL A 358 8.46 2.82 -23.52
CA VAL A 358 7.87 2.67 -24.86
C VAL A 358 6.39 2.39 -24.80
N SER A 359 5.63 3.17 -25.55
CA SER A 359 4.21 3.00 -25.81
C SER A 359 3.99 2.50 -27.25
N PHE A 360 3.10 1.51 -27.42
CA PHE A 360 2.55 1.13 -28.74
C PHE A 360 1.10 1.56 -28.89
N THR A 361 0.85 2.31 -29.94
CA THR A 361 -0.46 2.61 -30.50
C THR A 361 -0.87 1.48 -31.46
N SER A 362 -2.01 0.85 -31.20
CA SER A 362 -2.65 -0.09 -32.14
C SER A 362 -3.61 0.68 -33.06
N GLU A 363 -3.33 0.70 -34.36
CA GLU A 363 -4.35 0.98 -35.38
C GLU A 363 -5.12 -0.31 -35.67
N SER A 364 -6.44 -0.17 -35.60
CA SER A 364 -7.49 -1.17 -35.78
C SER A 364 -7.65 -1.66 -37.23
N TYR A 365 -7.96 -2.96 -37.37
CA TYR A 365 -8.86 -3.48 -38.41
C TYR A 365 -9.91 -4.35 -37.74
#